data_AF-L0NFV8-F1
#
_entry.id   AF-L0NFV8-F1
#
_cell.length_a   1.000
_cell.length_b   1.000
_cell.length_c   1.000
_cell.angle_alpha   90.00
_cell.angle_beta   90.00
_cell.angle_gamma   90.00
#
_symmetry.space_group_name_H-M   'P 1'
#
loop_
_entity.id
_entity.type
_entity.pdbx_description
1 polymer ?
#
loop_
_entity_poly.entity_id
_entity_poly.type
_entity_poly.pdbx_seq_one_letter_code
_entity_poly.pdbx_strand_id
1 'polypeptide(L)'
;MPTFQILDADLVKQPFTPNPDPAKGEKQDLANELLADVLEALLKKVGTRAYGAASSMPVSDTTVLSSPIIAGEVLLHASEKMYVAAVAETGTPTITDETGIPLEAGEKFHMQITTGQRIAAIRDLVDGVLHIAPVL
;
A
#
# COMPACT_ATOMS: atom_id res chain seq x y z
N MET A 1 33.39 -64.82 14.26
CA MET A 1 32.94 -63.52 13.74
C MET A 1 31.73 -63.11 14.54
N PRO A 2 31.64 -61.89 15.11
CA PRO A 2 30.49 -61.50 15.91
C PRO A 2 29.32 -61.15 14.98
N THR A 3 28.15 -61.67 15.31
CA THR A 3 26.89 -61.38 14.62
C THR A 3 26.40 -60.01 15.06
N PHE A 4 26.33 -59.04 14.16
CA PHE A 4 25.63 -57.78 14.41
C PHE A 4 24.13 -58.07 14.48
N GLN A 5 23.53 -57.96 15.67
CA GLN A 5 22.07 -57.87 15.78
C GLN A 5 21.65 -56.56 15.11
N ILE A 6 20.98 -56.68 13.96
CA ILE A 6 20.35 -55.55 13.29
C ILE A 6 19.34 -54.98 14.28
N LEU A 7 19.47 -53.69 14.54
CA LEU A 7 18.65 -52.92 15.46
C LEU A 7 17.15 -53.21 15.26
N ASP A 8 16.53 -53.48 16.41
CA ASP A 8 15.14 -53.26 16.78
C ASP A 8 14.05 -53.54 15.74
N ALA A 9 13.27 -54.56 16.06
CA ALA A 9 11.92 -54.79 15.54
C ALA A 9 10.95 -53.62 15.79
N ASP A 10 11.38 -52.51 16.40
CA ASP A 10 10.60 -51.27 16.57
C ASP A 10 10.58 -50.34 15.35
N LEU A 11 11.35 -50.65 14.29
CA LEU A 11 11.24 -49.96 12.99
C LEU A 11 10.18 -50.57 12.06
N VAL A 12 9.26 -51.38 12.60
CA VAL A 12 7.98 -51.63 11.95
C VAL A 12 7.32 -50.26 11.77
N LYS A 13 7.20 -49.81 10.52
CA LYS A 13 6.42 -48.62 10.14
C LYS A 13 5.17 -48.61 10.99
N GLN A 14 5.10 -47.72 11.98
CA GLN A 14 3.87 -47.61 12.75
C GLN A 14 2.78 -47.31 11.73
N PRO A 15 1.73 -48.14 11.64
CA PRO A 15 0.61 -47.82 10.79
C PRO A 15 0.17 -46.43 11.21
N PHE A 16 0.01 -45.52 10.24
CA PHE A 16 -0.57 -44.22 10.51
C PHE A 16 -1.92 -44.51 11.17
N THR A 17 -1.99 -44.33 12.49
CA THR A 17 -3.25 -44.37 13.20
C THR A 17 -3.84 -42.99 12.99
N PRO A 18 -4.98 -42.87 12.27
CA PRO A 18 -5.73 -41.64 12.27
C PRO A 18 -5.89 -41.20 13.72
N ASN A 19 -5.69 -39.91 13.98
CA ASN A 19 -5.69 -39.34 15.33
C ASN A 19 -6.83 -39.97 16.16
N PRO A 20 -6.51 -40.74 17.23
CA PRO A 20 -7.46 -41.61 17.90
C PRO A 20 -8.52 -40.84 18.71
N ASP A 21 -8.39 -39.52 18.76
CA ASP A 21 -9.28 -38.62 19.48
C ASP A 21 -10.06 -37.78 18.45
N PRO A 22 -11.33 -38.13 18.17
CA PRO A 22 -12.20 -37.36 17.29
C PRO A 22 -12.27 -35.88 17.71
N ALA A 23 -12.18 -35.60 19.01
CA ALA A 23 -12.23 -34.23 19.53
C ALA A 23 -10.94 -33.44 19.24
N LYS A 24 -9.81 -34.10 18.93
CA LYS A 24 -8.61 -33.42 18.41
C LYS A 24 -8.70 -33.16 16.92
N GLY A 25 -9.37 -34.02 16.16
CA GLY A 25 -9.72 -33.76 14.76
C GLY A 25 -10.61 -32.52 14.65
N GLU A 26 -11.69 -32.47 15.43
CA GLU A 26 -12.59 -31.31 15.50
C GLU A 26 -11.88 -30.01 15.90
N LYS A 27 -10.94 -30.08 16.85
CA LYS A 27 -10.13 -28.91 17.24
C LYS A 27 -9.17 -28.45 16.13
N GLN A 28 -8.61 -29.39 15.38
CA GLN A 28 -7.71 -29.07 14.28
C GLN A 28 -8.48 -28.49 13.08
N ASP A 29 -9.66 -29.03 12.79
CA ASP A 29 -10.54 -28.53 11.74
C ASP A 29 -11.02 -27.10 12.07
N LEU A 30 -11.46 -26.87 13.32
CA LEU A 30 -11.83 -25.54 13.80
C LEU A 30 -10.66 -24.55 13.75
N ALA A 31 -9.45 -24.99 14.07
CA ALA A 31 -8.25 -24.15 13.98
C ALA A 31 -7.91 -23.79 12.52
N ASN A 32 -8.12 -24.70 11.57
CA ASN A 32 -7.89 -24.47 10.15
C ASN A 32 -8.93 -23.50 9.56
N GLU A 33 -10.21 -23.63 9.95
CA GLU A 33 -11.26 -22.69 9.55
C GLU A 33 -10.98 -21.28 10.09
N LEU A 34 -10.64 -21.15 11.38
CA LEU A 34 -10.28 -19.86 11.95
C LEU A 34 -9.06 -19.24 11.26
N LEU A 35 -8.05 -20.05 10.92
CA LEU A 35 -6.87 -19.58 10.21
C LEU A 35 -7.22 -19.11 8.79
N ALA A 36 -8.13 -19.79 8.10
CA ALA A 36 -8.63 -19.37 6.80
C ALA A 36 -9.37 -18.03 6.89
N ASP A 37 -10.25 -17.86 7.88
CA ASP A 37 -10.99 -16.60 8.12
C ASP A 37 -10.03 -15.45 8.44
N VAL A 38 -9.03 -15.69 9.29
CA VAL A 38 -8.00 -14.70 9.63
C VAL A 38 -7.18 -14.35 8.39
N LEU A 39 -6.80 -15.34 7.58
CA LEU A 39 -6.03 -15.11 6.36
C LEU A 39 -6.85 -14.32 5.33
N GLU A 40 -8.13 -14.63 5.16
CA GLU A 40 -9.04 -13.87 4.29
C GLU A 40 -9.22 -12.43 4.79
N ALA A 41 -9.39 -12.23 6.10
CA ALA A 41 -9.48 -10.91 6.70
C ALA A 41 -8.17 -10.10 6.53
N LEU A 42 -7.01 -10.75 6.65
CA LEU A 42 -5.71 -10.13 6.43
C LEU A 42 -5.49 -9.78 4.97
N LEU A 43 -5.86 -10.67 4.04
CA LEU A 43 -5.77 -10.40 2.59
C LEU A 43 -6.71 -9.26 2.16
N LYS A 44 -7.93 -9.19 2.71
CA LYS A 44 -8.84 -8.04 2.51
C LYS A 44 -8.26 -6.74 3.07
N LYS A 45 -7.51 -6.82 4.17
CA LYS A 45 -6.84 -5.66 4.79
C LYS A 45 -5.60 -5.20 4.01
N VAL A 46 -4.93 -6.11 3.32
CA VAL A 46 -3.85 -5.81 2.36
C VAL A 46 -4.46 -5.64 0.96
N GLY A 47 -5.42 -4.73 0.84
CA GLY A 47 -5.95 -4.33 -0.46
C GLY A 47 -4.89 -3.57 -1.26
N THR A 48 -4.72 -3.91 -2.54
CA THR A 48 -4.03 -3.00 -3.46
C THR A 48 -4.90 -1.76 -3.63
N ARG A 49 -4.34 -0.58 -3.36
CA ARG A 49 -5.07 0.68 -3.56
C ARG A 49 -5.44 0.80 -5.04
N ALA A 50 -6.73 0.99 -5.32
CA ALA A 50 -7.18 1.30 -6.66
C ALA A 50 -6.93 2.80 -6.92
N TYR A 51 -6.44 3.12 -8.11
CA TYR A 51 -6.20 4.50 -8.52
C TYR A 51 -7.09 4.82 -9.71
N GLY A 52 -7.66 6.02 -9.69
CA GLY A 52 -8.34 6.61 -10.83
C GLY A 52 -7.37 7.03 -11.92
N ALA A 53 -7.92 7.57 -13.00
CA ALA A 53 -7.11 8.12 -14.09
C ALA A 53 -6.23 9.27 -13.56
N ALA A 54 -4.93 9.19 -13.84
CA ALA A 54 -4.00 10.24 -13.47
C ALA A 54 -4.20 11.47 -14.35
N SER A 55 -4.31 12.64 -13.73
CA SER A 55 -4.18 13.93 -14.41
C SER A 55 -2.71 14.35 -14.43
N SER A 56 -2.32 15.18 -15.41
CA SER A 56 -0.97 15.73 -15.50
C SER A 56 -1.05 17.25 -15.46
N MET A 57 -0.22 17.86 -14.63
CA MET A 57 -0.15 19.30 -14.43
C MET A 57 1.28 19.78 -14.66
N PRO A 58 1.55 20.61 -15.69
CA PRO A 58 2.83 21.26 -15.85
C PRO A 58 3.13 22.19 -14.68
N VAL A 59 4.36 22.17 -14.18
CA VAL A 59 4.82 22.95 -13.02
C VAL A 59 6.00 23.82 -13.44
N SER A 60 5.94 25.12 -13.10
CA SER A 60 6.99 26.12 -13.39
C SER A 60 7.40 26.88 -12.12
N ASP A 61 8.05 28.04 -12.27
CA ASP A 61 8.42 28.98 -11.18
C ASP A 61 7.26 29.68 -10.49
N THR A 62 6.03 29.49 -10.94
CA THR A 62 4.85 30.02 -10.26
C THR A 62 4.00 28.89 -9.73
N THR A 63 3.31 29.12 -8.61
CA THR A 63 2.36 28.15 -8.08
C THR A 63 1.28 27.85 -9.10
N VAL A 64 1.17 26.59 -9.48
CA VAL A 64 0.08 26.04 -10.31
C VAL A 64 -0.88 25.25 -9.43
N LEU A 65 -2.16 25.23 -9.81
CA LEU A 65 -3.21 24.54 -9.06
C LEU A 65 -3.90 23.49 -9.94
N SER A 66 -4.14 22.32 -9.37
CA SER A 66 -4.96 21.29 -10.01
C SER A 66 -6.44 21.72 -10.07
N SER A 67 -7.23 20.97 -10.84
CA SER A 67 -8.69 20.97 -10.65
C SER A 67 -9.04 20.43 -9.26
N PRO A 68 -10.21 20.79 -8.69
CA PRO A 68 -10.72 20.20 -7.45
C PRO A 68 -10.77 18.67 -7.54
N ILE A 69 -10.33 18.00 -6.48
CA ILE A 69 -10.21 16.55 -6.45
C ILE A 69 -11.35 15.95 -5.64
N ILE A 70 -12.13 15.06 -6.27
CA ILE A 70 -13.24 14.36 -5.63
C ILE A 70 -12.75 13.00 -5.10
N ALA A 71 -11.80 13.04 -4.17
CA ALA A 71 -11.28 11.88 -3.45
C ALA A 71 -10.79 12.29 -2.05
N GLY A 72 -10.63 11.33 -1.15
CA GLY A 72 -10.04 11.55 0.19
C GLY A 72 -8.51 11.33 0.22
N GLU A 73 -7.94 10.82 -0.87
CA GLU A 73 -6.52 10.54 -0.96
C GLU A 73 -6.07 10.62 -2.42
N VAL A 74 -4.82 11.02 -2.64
CA VAL A 74 -4.17 11.06 -3.94
C VAL A 74 -2.78 10.44 -3.90
N LEU A 75 -2.40 9.82 -5.00
CA LEU A 75 -1.01 9.52 -5.32
C LEU A 75 -0.46 10.65 -6.21
N LEU A 76 0.65 11.22 -5.77
CA LEU A 76 1.43 12.21 -6.49
C LEU A 76 2.68 11.55 -7.08
N HIS A 77 3.06 11.96 -8.29
CA HIS A 77 4.32 11.55 -8.90
C HIS A 77 4.93 12.74 -9.65
N ALA A 78 6.15 13.11 -9.24
CA ALA A 78 6.86 14.28 -9.75
C ALA A 78 7.90 13.86 -10.79
N SER A 79 7.93 14.51 -11.96
CA SER A 79 8.98 14.25 -12.96
C SER A 79 10.33 14.85 -12.57
N GLU A 80 10.30 15.98 -11.87
CA GLU A 80 11.44 16.77 -11.42
C GLU A 80 11.21 17.17 -9.96
N LYS A 81 12.26 17.62 -9.27
CA LYS A 81 12.11 18.11 -7.90
C LYS A 81 11.18 19.31 -7.83
N MET A 82 10.19 19.24 -6.94
CA MET A 82 9.17 20.27 -6.78
C MET A 82 8.59 20.27 -5.36
N TYR A 83 7.85 21.33 -5.03
CA TYR A 83 7.16 21.47 -3.77
C TYR A 83 5.65 21.42 -4.01
N VAL A 84 4.92 20.68 -3.17
CA VAL A 84 3.47 20.49 -3.30
C VAL A 84 2.73 20.73 -2.00
N ALA A 85 1.47 21.12 -2.08
CA ALA A 85 0.60 21.16 -0.91
C ALA A 85 -0.87 20.90 -1.29
N ALA A 86 -1.62 20.29 -0.39
CA ALA A 86 -3.08 20.29 -0.47
C ALA A 86 -3.61 21.65 0.01
N VAL A 87 -4.46 22.27 -0.80
CA VAL A 87 -5.01 23.60 -0.53
C VAL A 87 -6.53 23.61 -0.69
N ALA A 88 -7.19 24.57 -0.04
CA ALA A 88 -8.63 24.73 -0.12
C ALA A 88 -9.13 24.93 -1.56
N GLU A 89 -10.37 24.53 -1.83
CA GLU A 89 -10.99 24.65 -3.16
C GLU A 89 -11.06 26.11 -3.66
N THR A 90 -11.27 27.04 -2.72
CA THR A 90 -11.44 28.46 -2.97
C THR A 90 -10.23 29.26 -2.47
N GLY A 91 -9.74 30.16 -3.32
CA GLY A 91 -8.60 31.04 -3.03
C GLY A 91 -7.47 30.87 -4.04
N THR A 92 -6.44 31.71 -3.94
CA THR A 92 -5.22 31.61 -4.75
C THR A 92 -4.01 31.43 -3.82
N PRO A 93 -3.95 30.33 -3.08
CA PRO A 93 -2.85 30.08 -2.17
C PRO A 93 -1.56 29.97 -2.99
N THR A 94 -0.57 30.80 -2.63
CA THR A 94 0.78 30.69 -3.16
C THR A 94 1.56 29.79 -2.21
N ILE A 95 2.29 28.84 -2.77
CA ILE A 95 3.19 27.97 -2.01
C ILE A 95 4.64 28.31 -2.37
N THR A 96 5.51 28.17 -1.39
CA THR A 96 6.97 28.29 -1.51
C THR A 96 7.64 26.99 -1.07
N ASP A 97 8.95 26.91 -1.28
CA ASP A 97 9.83 25.86 -0.75
C ASP A 97 9.77 25.68 0.78
N GLU A 98 9.45 26.75 1.51
CA GLU A 98 9.28 26.71 2.97
C GLU A 98 7.93 26.13 3.42
N THR A 99 6.89 26.27 2.59
CA THR A 99 5.50 25.88 2.95
C THR A 99 5.05 24.58 2.28
N GLY A 100 5.69 24.20 1.18
CA GLY A 100 5.37 23.01 0.41
C GLY A 100 6.12 21.78 0.91
N ILE A 101 5.53 20.62 0.67
CA ILE A 101 6.16 19.32 0.89
C ILE A 101 7.09 19.05 -0.30
N PRO A 102 8.40 18.83 -0.08
CA PRO A 102 9.32 18.52 -1.15
C PRO A 102 9.02 17.11 -1.70
N LEU A 103 8.95 16.99 -3.02
CA LEU A 103 8.95 15.72 -3.76
C LEU A 103 10.19 15.71 -4.64
N GLU A 104 11.01 14.67 -4.49
CA GLU A 104 12.19 14.46 -5.31
C GLU A 104 11.81 13.97 -6.73
N ALA A 105 12.73 14.12 -7.69
CA ALA A 105 12.50 13.68 -9.06
C ALA A 105 12.24 12.16 -9.14
N GLY A 106 11.12 11.78 -9.76
CA GLY A 106 10.64 10.39 -9.85
C GLY A 106 9.98 9.86 -8.58
N GLU A 107 9.86 10.67 -7.52
CA GLU A 107 9.26 10.25 -6.27
C GLU A 107 7.74 10.09 -6.39
N LYS A 108 7.22 9.08 -5.68
CA LYS A 108 5.79 8.84 -5.50
C LYS A 108 5.41 9.14 -4.06
N PHE A 109 4.40 9.98 -3.87
CA PHE A 109 3.95 10.41 -2.55
C PHE A 109 2.45 10.25 -2.40
N HIS A 110 2.01 9.55 -1.35
CA HIS A 110 0.60 9.43 -1.00
C HIS A 110 0.21 10.52 -0.02
N MET A 111 -0.85 11.26 -0.36
CA MET A 111 -1.34 12.37 0.44
C MET A 111 -2.83 12.18 0.74
N GLN A 112 -3.18 12.22 2.02
CA GLN A 112 -4.58 12.37 2.44
C GLN A 112 -5.03 13.81 2.22
N ILE A 113 -6.21 13.98 1.66
CA ILE A 113 -6.81 15.27 1.38
C ILE A 113 -8.29 15.28 1.78
N THR A 114 -8.83 16.46 1.99
CA THR A 114 -10.29 16.64 2.09
C THR A 114 -10.87 16.73 0.70
N THR A 115 -11.97 16.02 0.44
CA THR A 115 -12.69 16.08 -0.84
C THR A 115 -13.02 17.52 -1.23
N GLY A 116 -12.72 17.90 -2.47
CA GLY A 116 -12.84 19.27 -3.00
C GLY A 116 -11.53 20.07 -2.96
N GLN A 117 -10.53 19.64 -2.19
CA GLN A 117 -9.21 20.29 -2.20
C GLN A 117 -8.52 20.18 -3.56
N ARG A 118 -7.58 21.10 -3.78
CA ARG A 118 -6.68 21.12 -4.94
C ARG A 118 -5.26 20.81 -4.49
N ILE A 119 -4.43 20.36 -5.43
CA ILE A 119 -2.99 20.27 -5.22
C ILE A 119 -2.34 21.49 -5.85
N ALA A 120 -1.63 22.25 -5.02
CA ALA A 120 -0.72 23.30 -5.45
C ALA A 120 0.67 22.70 -5.69
N ALA A 121 1.36 23.17 -6.72
CA ALA A 121 2.75 22.78 -7.00
C ALA A 121 3.57 23.97 -7.50
N ILE A 122 4.87 23.99 -7.16
CA ILE A 122 5.87 24.93 -7.68
C ILE A 122 7.19 24.19 -7.89
N ARG A 123 7.93 24.52 -8.94
CA ARG A 123 9.23 23.88 -9.19
C ARG A 123 10.24 24.27 -8.11
N ASP A 124 11.27 23.44 -7.94
CA ASP A 124 12.48 23.86 -7.26
C ASP A 124 13.37 24.68 -8.21
N LEU A 125 13.88 24.03 -9.27
CA LEU A 125 14.82 24.63 -10.23
C LEU A 125 14.37 24.44 -11.69
N VAL A 126 14.06 23.20 -12.07
CA VAL A 126 13.71 22.82 -13.44
C VAL A 126 12.20 22.63 -13.56
N ASP A 127 11.63 23.10 -14.67
CA ASP A 127 10.21 22.86 -14.96
C ASP A 127 9.93 21.36 -15.08
N GLY A 128 8.74 20.94 -14.67
CA GLY A 128 8.39 19.53 -14.65
C GLY A 128 6.89 19.29 -14.79
N VAL A 129 6.49 18.06 -14.53
CA VAL A 129 5.10 17.62 -14.53
C VAL A 129 4.80 16.93 -13.23
N LEU A 130 3.71 17.33 -12.58
CA LEU A 130 3.10 16.61 -11.49
C LEU A 130 1.96 15.75 -12.03
N HIS A 131 2.06 14.44 -11.81
CA HIS A 131 0.98 13.51 -12.06
C HIS A 131 0.18 13.30 -10.77
N ILE A 132 -1.15 13.40 -10.86
CA ILE A 132 -2.06 13.31 -9.72
C ILE A 132 -3.09 12.23 -10.03
N ALA A 133 -3.04 11.13 -9.28
CA ALA A 133 -3.98 10.02 -9.39
C ALA A 133 -4.85 9.94 -8.13
N PRO A 134 -6.17 10.18 -8.21
CA PRO A 134 -7.08 9.98 -7.08
C PRO A 134 -7.09 8.51 -6.64
N VAL A 135 -7.14 8.24 -5.35
CA VAL A 135 -7.37 6.89 -4.82
C VAL A 135 -8.88 6.63 -4.78
N LEU A 136 -9.31 5.45 -5.27
CA LEU A 136 -10.72 5.02 -5.35
C LEU A 136 -11.17 4.26 -4.10
#